data_AF-A0A4Y2VVF6-F1
#
_entry.id   AF-A0A4Y2VVF6-F1
#
_cell.length_a   1.000
_cell.length_b   1.000
_cell.length_c   1.000
_cell.angle_alpha   90.00
_cell.angle_beta   90.00
_cell.angle_gamma   90.00
#
_symmetry.space_group_name_H-M   'P 1'
#
loop_
_entity.id
_entity.type
_entity.pdbx_description
1 polymer ?
#
loop_
_entity_poly.entity_id
_entity_poly.type
_entity_poly.pdbx_seq_one_letter_code
_entity_poly.pdbx_strand_id
1 'polypeptide(L)'
;MYVSWDNIKDEEIVYYDGHQWLNLSILDGNYTIKGLNRYMVDFFGNGPPILFGIVEERQRTAIQLKDQYKIDLTKTKSLHKLLGFEPKVYEEPEQIGKFIADLSGGNDNIYIHCDIVEGAYTNGFHSSNVICSFTNINRPGSEIIKSFDKPLFFPVRMDSIYRIRMRITNHRNKLISLNNQEVQYNFIAL
;
A
#
# COMPACT_ATOMS: atom_id res chain seq x y z
N MET A 1 -1.62 11.50 -1.09
CA MET A 1 -2.34 10.22 -1.25
C MET A 1 -2.54 9.63 0.14
N TYR A 2 -3.79 9.42 0.56
CA TYR A 2 -4.06 8.67 1.80
C TYR A 2 -4.17 7.21 1.42
N VAL A 3 -3.27 6.42 1.98
CA VAL A 3 -3.28 4.96 1.89
C VAL A 3 -3.99 4.44 3.14
N SER A 4 -4.61 3.27 3.08
CA SER A 4 -5.47 2.72 4.15
C SER A 4 -5.03 1.34 4.66
N TRP A 5 -4.10 0.71 3.94
CA TRP A 5 -3.53 -0.61 4.23
C TRP A 5 -2.02 -0.48 4.41
N ASP A 6 -1.41 -1.40 5.15
CA ASP A 6 0.03 -1.35 5.37
C ASP A 6 0.77 -1.46 4.05
N ASN A 7 1.61 -0.47 3.80
CA ASN A 7 2.57 -0.51 2.71
C ASN A 7 3.93 -1.02 3.21
N ILE A 8 4.23 -0.86 4.51
CA ILE A 8 5.48 -1.32 5.13
C ILE A 8 5.16 -2.40 6.17
N LYS A 9 5.87 -3.52 6.10
CA LYS A 9 5.77 -4.65 7.04
C LYS A 9 7.15 -5.22 7.35
N ASP A 10 7.48 -5.32 8.63
CA ASP A 10 8.72 -5.83 9.20
C ASP A 10 9.96 -5.35 8.44
N GLU A 11 10.13 -4.05 8.34
CA GLU A 11 11.15 -3.44 7.49
C GLU A 11 12.34 -2.94 8.32
N GLU A 12 13.53 -3.05 7.77
CA GLU A 12 14.75 -2.60 8.43
C GLU A 12 15.59 -1.79 7.44
N ILE A 13 15.98 -0.59 7.86
CA ILE A 13 16.94 0.24 7.16
C ILE A 13 18.29 0.05 7.83
N VAL A 14 19.31 -0.24 7.05
CA VAL A 14 20.70 -0.17 7.50
C VAL A 14 21.24 1.20 7.08
N TYR A 15 21.87 1.94 7.99
CA TYR A 15 22.42 3.26 7.71
C TYR A 15 23.80 3.44 8.34
N TYR A 16 24.64 4.26 7.71
CA TYR A 16 25.94 4.67 8.23
C TYR A 16 25.81 6.08 8.81
N ASP A 17 26.28 6.28 10.05
CA ASP A 17 26.12 7.55 10.78
C ASP A 17 27.32 8.52 10.67
N GLY A 18 28.30 8.16 9.83
CA GLY A 18 29.60 8.83 9.76
C GLY A 18 30.73 8.04 10.43
N HIS A 19 30.40 7.10 11.32
CA HIS A 19 31.35 6.31 12.10
C HIS A 19 31.14 4.79 11.96
N GLN A 20 29.89 4.33 11.98
CA GLN A 20 29.54 2.91 11.98
C GLN A 20 28.22 2.63 11.26
N TRP A 21 28.02 1.38 10.89
CA TRP A 21 26.75 0.89 10.36
C TRP A 21 25.80 0.50 11.48
N LEU A 22 24.58 1.00 11.42
CA LEU A 22 23.52 0.82 12.39
C LEU A 22 22.24 0.36 11.70
N ASN A 23 21.34 -0.22 12.50
CA ASN A 23 20.04 -0.70 12.03
C ASN A 23 18.91 0.14 12.61
N LEU A 24 17.92 0.43 11.77
CA LEU A 24 16.68 1.10 12.12
C LEU A 24 15.51 0.22 11.68
N SER A 25 14.84 -0.42 12.63
CA SER A 25 13.58 -1.11 12.37
C SER A 25 12.49 -0.07 12.11
N ILE A 26 11.67 -0.27 11.08
CA ILE A 26 10.44 0.50 10.83
C ILE A 26 9.27 -0.42 11.18
N LEU A 27 8.45 0.05 12.12
CA LEU A 27 7.26 -0.68 12.55
C LEU A 27 6.25 -0.82 11.41
N ASP A 28 5.51 -1.93 11.43
CA ASP A 28 4.39 -2.17 10.53
C ASP A 28 3.44 -0.97 10.51
N GLY A 29 3.04 -0.62 9.29
CA GLY A 29 2.06 0.43 9.15
C GLY A 29 1.96 0.98 7.75
N ASN A 30 1.23 2.06 7.72
CA ASN A 30 0.75 2.67 6.51
C ASN A 30 1.33 4.07 6.40
N TYR A 31 2.51 4.15 5.78
CA TYR A 31 3.33 5.33 5.77
C TYR A 31 3.15 6.11 4.48
N THR A 32 2.78 7.37 4.62
CA THR A 32 3.07 8.37 3.58
C THR A 32 4.52 8.83 3.69
N ILE A 33 5.07 9.55 2.70
CA ILE A 33 6.38 10.20 2.83
C ILE A 33 6.44 11.11 4.06
N LYS A 34 5.36 11.85 4.33
CA LYS A 34 5.23 12.66 5.56
C LYS A 34 5.25 11.79 6.83
N GLY A 35 4.64 10.61 6.77
CA GLY A 35 4.66 9.64 7.87
C GLY A 35 6.05 9.07 8.11
N LEU A 36 6.77 8.68 7.06
CA LEU A 36 8.17 8.25 7.15
C LEU A 36 9.06 9.35 7.74
N ASN A 37 8.93 10.60 7.29
CA ASN A 37 9.72 11.69 7.84
C ASN A 37 9.39 11.98 9.30
N ARG A 38 8.13 11.82 9.72
CA ARG A 38 7.78 11.88 11.14
C ARG A 38 8.49 10.78 11.93
N TYR A 39 8.49 9.55 11.42
CA TYR A 39 9.22 8.44 12.04
C TYR A 39 10.72 8.74 12.17
N MET A 40 11.34 9.33 11.14
CA MET A 40 12.74 9.73 11.20
C MET A 40 12.99 10.81 12.26
N VAL A 41 12.10 11.80 12.40
CA VAL A 41 12.18 12.82 13.46
C VAL A 41 12.01 12.18 14.85
N ASP A 42 11.08 11.25 15.00
CA ASP A 42 10.84 10.58 16.28
C ASP A 42 12.05 9.72 16.71
N PHE A 43 12.76 9.12 15.74
CA PHE A 43 13.95 8.30 16.01
C PHE A 43 15.23 9.13 16.20
N PHE A 44 15.52 10.10 15.33
CA PHE A 44 16.77 10.86 15.34
C PHE A 44 16.67 12.21 16.08
N GLY A 45 15.48 12.67 16.41
CA GLY A 45 15.21 14.00 16.94
C GLY A 45 15.06 15.08 15.85
N ASN A 46 15.11 16.33 16.27
CA ASN A 46 14.99 17.48 15.36
C ASN A 46 16.16 17.54 14.37
N GLY A 47 15.85 17.61 13.08
CA GLY A 47 16.84 17.61 12.00
C GLY A 47 17.38 16.21 11.70
N PRO A 48 16.52 15.23 11.37
CA PRO A 48 16.96 13.87 11.09
C PRO A 48 17.93 13.84 9.90
N PRO A 49 18.96 12.98 9.94
CA PRO A 49 19.98 12.91 8.90
C PRO A 49 19.52 12.21 7.63
N ILE A 50 18.36 11.53 7.67
CA ILE A 50 17.75 10.81 6.55
C ILE A 50 16.32 11.33 6.42
N LEU A 51 15.98 11.86 5.25
CA LEU A 51 14.65 12.35 4.91
C LEU A 51 14.22 11.82 3.54
N PHE A 52 12.91 11.72 3.36
CA PHE A 52 12.30 11.32 2.10
C PHE A 52 11.52 12.49 1.50
N GLY A 53 11.71 12.73 0.20
CA GLY A 53 11.02 13.76 -0.58
C GLY A 53 10.09 13.16 -1.63
N ILE A 54 9.19 13.99 -2.16
CA ILE A 54 8.41 13.68 -3.37
C ILE A 54 8.90 14.59 -4.50
N VAL A 55 9.16 14.00 -5.66
CA VAL A 55 9.45 14.71 -6.91
C VAL A 55 8.22 14.56 -7.80
N GLU A 56 7.28 15.50 -7.67
CA GLU A 56 5.92 15.39 -8.21
C GLU A 56 5.92 15.28 -9.74
N GLU A 57 6.77 16.06 -10.42
CA GLU A 57 6.85 16.13 -11.88
C GLU A 57 7.24 14.79 -12.51
N ARG A 58 7.89 13.92 -11.72
CA ARG A 58 8.35 12.60 -12.16
C ARG A 58 7.66 11.44 -11.46
N GLN A 59 6.72 11.72 -10.54
CA GLN A 59 6.05 10.72 -9.70
C GLN A 59 7.06 9.81 -8.97
N ARG A 60 8.17 10.39 -8.54
CA ARG A 60 9.28 9.69 -7.86
C ARG A 60 9.40 10.18 -6.44
N THR A 61 10.19 9.46 -5.65
CA THR A 61 10.64 9.95 -4.34
C THR A 61 12.12 10.28 -4.37
N ALA A 62 12.56 11.09 -3.42
CA ALA A 62 13.95 11.40 -3.20
C ALA A 62 14.37 10.92 -1.81
N ILE A 63 15.64 10.55 -1.67
CA ILE A 63 16.31 10.43 -0.38
C ILE A 63 17.20 11.65 -0.24
N GLN A 64 17.14 12.28 0.94
CA GLN A 64 18.01 13.37 1.34
C GLN A 64 18.84 12.90 2.53
N LEU A 65 20.15 13.01 2.41
CA LEU A 65 21.13 12.59 3.40
C LEU A 65 21.91 13.79 3.90
N LYS A 66 22.15 13.83 5.21
CA LYS A 66 23.14 14.74 5.79
C LYS A 66 24.55 14.26 5.43
N ASP A 67 25.52 15.18 5.43
CA ASP A 67 26.92 14.86 5.20
C ASP A 67 27.39 13.65 6.01
N GLN A 68 28.16 12.78 5.35
CA GLN A 68 28.73 11.54 5.88
C GLN A 68 27.72 10.42 6.17
N TYR A 69 26.41 10.69 6.13
CA TYR A 69 25.40 9.64 6.26
C TYR A 69 25.25 8.84 4.97
N LYS A 70 24.97 7.56 5.14
CA LYS A 70 24.63 6.66 4.02
C LYS A 70 23.42 5.83 4.40
N ILE A 71 22.63 5.44 3.41
CA ILE A 71 21.52 4.50 3.60
C ILE A 71 21.74 3.29 2.70
N ASP A 72 21.68 2.09 3.28
CA ASP A 72 21.77 0.82 2.57
C ASP A 72 20.37 0.24 2.36
N LEU A 73 19.90 0.32 1.11
CA LEU A 73 18.62 -0.25 0.70
C LEU A 73 18.73 -1.71 0.25
N THR A 74 19.93 -2.31 0.19
CA THR A 74 20.13 -3.73 -0.21
C THR A 74 19.50 -4.71 0.77
N LYS A 75 19.36 -4.31 2.04
CA LYS A 75 18.82 -5.13 3.12
C LYS A 75 17.32 -4.94 3.33
N THR A 76 16.73 -3.93 2.70
CA THR A 76 15.29 -3.68 2.78
C THR A 76 14.51 -4.76 2.02
N LYS A 77 13.44 -5.26 2.63
CA LYS A 77 12.52 -6.24 2.03
C LYS A 77 11.71 -5.61 0.91
N SER A 78 11.09 -4.47 1.18
CA SER A 78 10.09 -3.84 0.30
C SER A 78 10.25 -2.33 0.14
N LEU A 79 10.89 -1.65 1.11
CA LEU A 79 10.99 -0.19 1.13
C LEU A 79 11.58 0.40 -0.15
N HIS A 80 12.68 -0.16 -0.65
CA HIS A 80 13.28 0.31 -1.90
C HIS A 80 12.28 0.25 -3.08
N LYS A 81 11.43 -0.77 -3.14
CA LYS A 81 10.41 -0.90 -4.20
C LYS A 81 9.29 0.12 -4.03
N LEU A 82 8.82 0.33 -2.80
CA LEU A 82 7.77 1.31 -2.50
C LEU A 82 8.22 2.73 -2.87
N LEU A 83 9.46 3.07 -2.55
CA LEU A 83 10.05 4.37 -2.83
C LEU A 83 10.54 4.51 -4.28
N GLY A 84 10.71 3.41 -5.01
CA GLY A 84 11.16 3.40 -6.40
C GLY A 84 12.68 3.49 -6.57
N PHE A 85 13.44 2.96 -5.62
CA PHE A 85 14.91 2.86 -5.66
C PHE A 85 15.38 1.45 -6.04
N GLU A 86 16.63 1.38 -6.49
CA GLU A 86 17.34 0.12 -6.63
C GLU A 86 17.89 -0.30 -5.25
N PRO A 87 18.00 -1.61 -4.96
CA PRO A 87 18.58 -2.08 -3.72
C PRO A 87 20.10 -1.89 -3.74
N LYS A 88 20.58 -0.72 -3.32
CA LYS A 88 22.00 -0.36 -3.21
C LYS A 88 22.25 0.60 -2.05
N VAL A 89 23.52 0.92 -1.81
CA VAL A 89 23.93 1.97 -0.87
C VAL A 89 23.85 3.34 -1.58
N TYR A 90 23.27 4.32 -0.90
CA TYR A 90 23.15 5.70 -1.33
C TYR A 90 23.94 6.60 -0.35
N GLU A 91 24.74 7.52 -0.90
CA GLU A 91 25.68 8.35 -0.12
C GLU A 91 25.77 9.84 -0.55
N GLU A 92 25.32 10.18 -1.76
CA GLU A 92 25.11 11.59 -2.17
C GLU A 92 24.11 12.33 -1.26
N PRO A 93 24.18 13.66 -1.16
CA PRO A 93 23.25 14.46 -0.34
C PRO A 93 21.78 14.37 -0.79
N GLU A 94 21.54 14.17 -2.09
CA GLU A 94 20.19 13.98 -2.63
C GLU A 94 20.22 12.98 -3.79
N GLN A 95 19.32 11.99 -3.75
CA GLN A 95 19.12 11.05 -4.86
C GLN A 95 17.65 10.83 -5.14
N ILE A 96 17.30 10.86 -6.41
CA ILE A 96 15.94 10.58 -6.88
C ILE A 96 15.84 9.10 -7.26
N GLY A 97 14.73 8.47 -6.87
CA GLY A 97 14.39 7.11 -7.25
C GLY A 97 14.42 6.89 -8.76
N LYS A 98 14.81 5.68 -9.17
CA LYS A 98 14.87 5.28 -10.58
C LYS A 98 13.47 5.00 -11.15
N PHE A 99 12.58 4.45 -10.32
CA PHE A 99 11.25 3.99 -10.67
C PHE A 99 10.17 4.90 -10.08
N ILE A 100 8.97 4.88 -10.66
CA ILE A 100 7.79 5.52 -10.07
C ILE A 100 7.54 4.89 -8.69
N ALA A 101 7.27 5.72 -7.70
CA ALA A 101 7.00 5.25 -6.35
C ALA A 101 5.61 4.60 -6.25
N ASP A 102 5.53 3.45 -5.60
CA ASP A 102 4.29 2.69 -5.34
C ASP A 102 4.03 2.70 -3.83
N LEU A 103 3.67 3.87 -3.30
CA LEU A 103 3.45 4.05 -1.86
C LEU A 103 2.20 3.33 -1.35
N SER A 104 1.32 2.82 -2.21
CA SER A 104 0.17 2.02 -1.81
C SER A 104 0.47 0.52 -1.74
N GLY A 105 1.67 0.09 -2.16
CA GLY A 105 2.00 -1.32 -2.31
C GLY A 105 1.10 -2.03 -3.34
N GLY A 106 0.57 -1.28 -4.31
CA GLY A 106 -0.37 -1.75 -5.32
C GLY A 106 -1.83 -1.85 -4.84
N ASN A 107 -2.16 -1.32 -3.67
CA ASN A 107 -3.50 -1.40 -3.06
C ASN A 107 -4.39 -0.18 -3.35
N ASP A 108 -4.11 0.56 -4.43
CA ASP A 108 -4.90 1.75 -4.81
C ASP A 108 -6.37 1.43 -5.09
N ASN A 109 -6.62 0.35 -5.83
CA ASN A 109 -7.95 -0.08 -6.22
C ASN A 109 -8.31 -1.40 -5.55
N ILE A 110 -9.43 -1.40 -4.84
CA ILE A 110 -10.00 -2.53 -4.13
C ILE A 110 -11.09 -3.15 -5.00
N TYR A 111 -11.05 -4.48 -5.12
CA TYR A 111 -12.01 -5.30 -5.85
C TYR A 111 -12.65 -6.26 -4.86
N ILE A 112 -13.98 -6.26 -4.80
CA ILE A 112 -14.77 -7.20 -4.01
C ILE A 112 -15.34 -8.25 -4.96
N HIS A 113 -14.95 -9.49 -4.72
CA HIS A 113 -15.37 -10.65 -5.49
C HIS A 113 -16.43 -11.46 -4.73
N CYS A 114 -17.39 -12.02 -5.47
CA CYS A 114 -18.40 -12.95 -5.01
C CYS A 114 -18.43 -14.15 -5.95
N ASP A 115 -18.07 -15.35 -5.48
CA ASP A 115 -17.88 -16.53 -6.34
C ASP A 115 -19.14 -17.03 -7.05
N ILE A 116 -20.33 -16.71 -6.53
CA ILE A 116 -21.59 -17.14 -7.13
C ILE A 116 -22.05 -16.25 -8.30
N VAL A 117 -21.45 -15.07 -8.49
CA VAL A 117 -21.85 -14.10 -9.53
C VAL A 117 -21.22 -14.43 -10.88
N GLU A 118 -22.03 -14.33 -11.94
CA GLU A 118 -21.59 -14.32 -13.34
C GLU A 118 -21.86 -12.95 -13.96
N GLY A 119 -20.96 -12.48 -14.83
CA GLY A 119 -21.30 -11.36 -15.73
C GLY A 119 -21.07 -9.95 -15.19
N ALA A 120 -20.33 -9.74 -14.12
CA ALA A 120 -19.88 -8.38 -13.81
C ALA A 120 -18.88 -7.91 -14.89
N TYR A 121 -19.09 -6.71 -15.42
CA TYR A 121 -18.26 -6.15 -16.48
C TYR A 121 -17.05 -5.45 -15.86
N THR A 122 -15.88 -6.09 -15.92
CA THR A 122 -14.60 -5.44 -15.56
C THR A 122 -13.67 -5.49 -16.76
N ASN A 123 -13.21 -4.31 -17.21
CA ASN A 123 -12.22 -4.16 -18.29
C ASN A 123 -12.57 -4.90 -19.60
N GLY A 124 -13.85 -4.96 -19.99
CA GLY A 124 -14.26 -5.57 -21.27
C GLY A 124 -14.44 -7.10 -21.26
N PHE A 125 -14.24 -7.76 -20.12
CA PHE A 125 -14.44 -9.21 -20.00
C PHE A 125 -15.80 -9.52 -19.37
N HIS A 126 -16.57 -10.39 -20.04
CA HIS A 126 -17.94 -10.77 -19.71
C HIS A 126 -18.08 -11.80 -18.56
N SER A 127 -17.02 -12.07 -17.80
CA SER A 127 -17.02 -13.16 -16.81
C SER A 127 -16.31 -12.80 -15.51
N SER A 128 -16.41 -11.55 -15.08
CA SER A 128 -15.90 -11.16 -13.76
C SER A 128 -16.88 -11.56 -12.66
N ASN A 129 -16.33 -12.01 -11.54
CA ASN A 129 -17.05 -12.22 -10.29
C ASN A 129 -16.91 -11.03 -9.34
N VAL A 130 -16.42 -9.88 -9.84
CA VAL A 130 -16.26 -8.63 -9.09
C VAL A 130 -17.60 -7.90 -9.02
N ILE A 131 -18.18 -7.80 -7.83
CA ILE A 131 -19.46 -7.10 -7.64
C ILE A 131 -19.29 -5.61 -7.30
N CYS A 132 -18.08 -5.19 -6.91
CA CYS A 132 -17.75 -3.81 -6.63
C CYS A 132 -16.25 -3.57 -6.81
N SER A 133 -15.89 -2.42 -7.36
CA SER A 133 -14.52 -1.91 -7.33
C SER A 133 -14.49 -0.43 -6.96
N PHE A 134 -13.52 -0.02 -6.16
CA PHE A 134 -13.34 1.39 -5.80
C PHE A 134 -11.89 1.70 -5.41
N THR A 135 -11.50 2.96 -5.56
CA THR A 135 -10.26 3.48 -4.99
C THR A 135 -10.48 3.83 -3.52
N ASN A 136 -9.60 3.37 -2.64
CA ASN A 136 -9.73 3.71 -1.23
C ASN A 136 -9.02 5.03 -0.92
N ILE A 137 -9.82 6.04 -0.59
CA ILE A 137 -9.34 7.38 -0.20
C ILE A 137 -9.45 7.64 1.31
N ASN A 138 -9.91 6.63 2.07
CA ASN A 138 -10.09 6.75 3.51
C ASN A 138 -8.73 6.87 4.22
N ARG A 139 -8.74 7.55 5.37
CA ARG A 139 -7.54 7.71 6.18
C ARG A 139 -7.14 6.37 6.83
N PRO A 140 -5.85 6.15 7.13
CA PRO A 140 -5.44 5.01 7.95
C PRO A 140 -6.28 4.92 9.23
N GLY A 141 -6.71 3.71 9.60
CA GLY A 141 -7.49 3.45 10.82
C GLY A 141 -8.97 3.86 10.76
N SER A 142 -9.46 4.39 9.63
CA SER A 142 -10.89 4.68 9.47
C SER A 142 -11.65 3.48 8.86
N GLU A 143 -12.91 3.36 9.25
CA GLU A 143 -13.81 2.35 8.69
C GLU A 143 -14.05 2.61 7.20
N ILE A 144 -14.06 1.54 6.40
CA ILE A 144 -14.35 1.60 4.96
C ILE A 144 -15.79 1.14 4.74
N ILE A 145 -16.71 2.10 4.71
CA ILE A 145 -18.12 1.82 4.43
C ILE A 145 -18.39 2.03 2.94
N LYS A 146 -18.96 1.02 2.29
CA LYS A 146 -19.52 1.12 0.93
C LYS A 146 -20.97 0.67 0.95
N SER A 147 -21.86 1.64 0.73
CA SER A 147 -23.29 1.43 0.54
C SER A 147 -23.65 1.64 -0.93
N PHE A 148 -24.69 0.96 -1.38
CA PHE A 148 -25.28 1.17 -2.70
C PHE A 148 -26.71 1.64 -2.50
N ASP A 149 -27.00 2.88 -2.91
CA ASP A 149 -28.34 3.47 -2.77
C ASP A 149 -29.38 2.74 -3.61
N LYS A 150 -28.94 1.98 -4.63
CA LYS A 150 -29.76 1.11 -5.47
C LYS A 150 -29.22 -0.33 -5.37
N PRO A 151 -30.08 -1.34 -5.18
CA PRO A 151 -29.65 -2.73 -5.21
C PRO A 151 -29.00 -3.07 -6.55
N LEU A 152 -27.81 -3.68 -6.50
CA LEU A 152 -27.14 -4.21 -7.68
C LEU A 152 -27.56 -5.66 -7.86
N PHE A 153 -28.21 -5.96 -8.97
CA PHE A 153 -28.60 -7.32 -9.33
C PHE A 153 -27.55 -7.91 -10.25
N PHE A 154 -27.06 -9.10 -9.89
CA PHE A 154 -26.10 -9.84 -10.68
C PHE A 154 -26.67 -11.22 -11.02
N PRO A 155 -26.42 -11.73 -12.24
CA PRO A 155 -26.71 -13.12 -12.56
C PRO A 155 -25.94 -14.05 -11.61
N VAL A 156 -26.58 -15.13 -11.19
CA VAL A 156 -26.00 -16.15 -10.32
C VAL A 156 -25.78 -17.42 -11.14
N ARG A 157 -24.63 -18.08 -10.94
CA ARG A 157 -24.22 -19.30 -11.69
C ARG A 157 -24.95 -20.58 -11.26
N MET A 158 -25.80 -20.52 -10.26
CA MET A 158 -26.37 -21.68 -9.57
C MET A 158 -27.82 -21.41 -9.15
N ASP A 159 -28.64 -22.44 -9.22
CA ASP A 159 -30.07 -22.37 -8.89
C ASP A 159 -30.34 -22.48 -7.38
N SER A 160 -29.33 -22.85 -6.58
CA SER A 160 -29.43 -22.97 -5.13
C SER A 160 -28.11 -22.57 -4.47
N ILE A 161 -28.19 -21.60 -3.57
CA ILE A 161 -27.02 -21.05 -2.87
C ILE A 161 -26.82 -21.82 -1.57
N TYR A 162 -25.82 -22.70 -1.53
CA TYR A 162 -25.41 -23.42 -0.32
C TYR A 162 -24.19 -22.79 0.37
N ARG A 163 -23.40 -21.99 -0.38
CA ARG A 163 -22.21 -21.29 0.11
C ARG A 163 -21.93 -20.07 -0.74
N ILE A 164 -21.55 -18.97 -0.11
CA ILE A 164 -20.99 -17.78 -0.75
C ILE A 164 -19.55 -17.60 -0.27
N ARG A 165 -18.63 -17.36 -1.18
CA ARG A 165 -17.25 -16.97 -0.87
C ARG A 165 -16.98 -15.56 -1.38
N MET A 166 -16.65 -14.70 -0.44
CA MET A 166 -16.20 -13.33 -0.71
C MET A 166 -14.68 -13.25 -0.69
N ARG A 167 -14.10 -12.43 -1.57
CA ARG A 167 -12.67 -12.11 -1.54
C ARG A 167 -12.46 -10.63 -1.80
N ILE A 168 -11.49 -10.03 -1.13
CA ILE A 168 -11.05 -8.66 -1.38
C ILE A 168 -9.65 -8.71 -1.97
N THR A 169 -9.47 -8.16 -3.16
CA THR A 169 -8.16 -8.11 -3.83
C THR A 169 -7.85 -6.70 -4.30
N ASN A 170 -6.60 -6.48 -4.68
CA ASN A 170 -6.24 -5.31 -5.47
C ASN A 170 -6.46 -5.54 -6.97
N HIS A 171 -6.18 -4.51 -7.79
CA HIS A 171 -6.26 -4.57 -9.26
C HIS A 171 -5.36 -5.64 -9.90
N ARG A 172 -4.35 -6.15 -9.18
CA ARG A 172 -3.45 -7.23 -9.63
C ARG A 172 -3.94 -8.62 -9.17
N ASN A 173 -5.19 -8.73 -8.69
CA ASN A 173 -5.80 -9.95 -8.14
C ASN A 173 -5.03 -10.55 -6.95
N LYS A 174 -4.26 -9.72 -6.23
CA LYS A 174 -3.60 -10.14 -4.97
C LYS A 174 -4.54 -9.85 -3.81
N LEU A 175 -4.68 -10.80 -2.88
CA LEU A 175 -5.45 -10.61 -1.66
C LEU A 175 -4.90 -9.41 -0.89
N ILE A 176 -5.79 -8.52 -0.47
CA ILE A 176 -5.42 -7.39 0.39
C ILE A 176 -5.40 -7.90 1.83
N SER A 177 -4.30 -7.62 2.53
CA SER A 177 -4.22 -7.83 3.98
C SER A 177 -5.16 -6.86 4.67
N LEU A 178 -6.15 -7.38 5.39
CA LEU A 178 -7.08 -6.56 6.16
C LEU A 178 -6.62 -6.37 7.61
N ASN A 179 -5.38 -6.73 7.92
CA ASN A 179 -4.74 -6.55 9.23
C ASN A 179 -5.58 -7.11 10.40
N ASN A 180 -6.15 -8.29 10.16
CA ASN A 180 -7.06 -8.99 11.08
C ASN A 180 -8.26 -8.15 11.55
N GLN A 181 -8.60 -7.07 10.83
CA GLN A 181 -9.79 -6.28 11.08
C GLN A 181 -11.04 -7.04 10.67
N GLU A 182 -12.15 -6.72 11.31
CA GLU A 182 -13.44 -7.32 11.03
C GLU A 182 -13.93 -6.96 9.62
N VAL A 183 -14.57 -7.92 8.96
CA VAL A 183 -15.20 -7.75 7.66
C VAL A 183 -16.62 -8.25 7.74
N GLN A 184 -17.56 -7.35 7.49
CA GLN A 184 -18.98 -7.68 7.46
C GLN A 184 -19.53 -7.55 6.03
N TYR A 185 -20.26 -8.58 5.60
CA TYR A 185 -21.05 -8.56 4.38
C TYR A 185 -22.51 -8.71 4.75
N ASN A 186 -23.33 -7.72 4.36
CA ASN A 186 -24.76 -7.75 4.60
C ASN A 186 -25.48 -8.15 3.30
N PHE A 187 -26.07 -9.34 3.30
CA PHE A 187 -26.90 -9.82 2.20
C PHE A 187 -28.37 -9.58 2.52
N ILE A 188 -29.09 -8.98 1.58
CA ILE A 188 -30.54 -8.77 1.67
C ILE A 188 -31.17 -9.67 0.62
N ALA A 189 -31.96 -10.65 1.06
CA ALA A 189 -32.86 -11.39 0.18
C ALA A 189 -34.17 -10.61 0.06
N LEU A 190 -34.60 -10.34 -1.17
CA LEU A 190 -35.87 -9.70 -1.49
C LEU A 190 -36.90 -10.75 -1.91
#